data_AF-A0A842XR17-F1
#
_entry.id   AF-A0A842XR17-F1
#
_cell.length_a   1.000
_cell.length_b   1.000
_cell.length_c   1.000
_cell.angle_alpha   90.00
_cell.angle_beta   90.00
_cell.angle_gamma   90.00
#
_symmetry.space_group_name_H-M   'P 1'
#
loop_
_entity.id
_entity.type
_entity.pdbx_description
1 polymer ?
#
loop_
_entity_poly.entity_id
_entity_poly.type
_entity_poly.pdbx_seq_one_letter_code
_entity_poly.pdbx_strand_id
1 'polypeptide(L)'
;MKARTMKFSQDWDKLKDRVFATIRVERGDLKFVPDETVEVQGPKVKFRARVLMATTVKLKDVPLAFLEYDLEAKKGEKRQDLMNKLGKLYKFSERPTESDEATIYILQKI
;
A
#
# COMPACT_ATOMS: atom_id res chain seq x y z
N MET A 1 12.15 15.64 13.98
CA MET A 1 11.95 14.56 12.98
C MET A 1 10.69 14.87 12.19
N LYS A 2 10.75 14.92 10.84
CA LYS A 2 9.53 15.09 10.02
C LYS A 2 8.66 13.84 10.18
N ALA A 3 7.35 14.02 10.40
CA ALA A 3 6.41 12.90 10.41
C ALA A 3 6.49 12.14 9.08
N ARG A 4 6.71 10.82 9.14
CA ARG A 4 6.71 9.98 7.95
C ARG A 4 5.26 9.78 7.50
N THR A 5 4.94 10.23 6.29
CA THR A 5 3.60 10.15 5.71
C THR A 5 3.50 8.97 4.76
N MET A 6 2.51 8.10 4.95
CA MET A 6 2.19 7.04 3.99
C MET A 6 1.06 7.51 3.06
N LYS A 7 1.32 7.53 1.74
CA LYS A 7 0.27 7.71 0.73
C LYS A 7 -0.50 6.41 0.59
N PHE A 8 -1.80 6.43 0.87
CA PHE A 8 -2.68 5.27 0.76
C PHE A 8 -3.15 5.08 -0.70
N SER A 9 -3.31 3.84 -1.16
CA SER A 9 -4.02 3.58 -2.41
C SER A 9 -5.48 4.03 -2.24
N GLN A 10 -6.17 4.27 -3.35
CA GLN A 10 -7.30 5.20 -3.44
C GLN A 10 -8.61 4.78 -2.75
N ASP A 11 -8.58 3.79 -1.84
CA ASP A 11 -9.76 3.32 -1.10
C ASP A 11 -9.91 4.00 0.27
N TRP A 12 -10.90 4.89 0.34
CA TRP A 12 -11.25 5.67 1.52
C TRP A 12 -12.28 4.97 2.41
N ASP A 13 -13.01 3.97 1.88
CA ASP A 13 -13.98 3.21 2.66
C ASP A 13 -13.28 2.20 3.56
N LYS A 14 -12.14 1.64 3.14
CA LYS A 14 -11.26 0.80 4.01
C LYS A 14 -10.74 1.49 5.25
N LEU A 15 -10.66 2.83 5.27
CA LEU A 15 -10.20 3.61 6.42
C LEU A 15 -11.28 3.75 7.51
N LYS A 16 -12.48 3.22 7.25
CA LYS A 16 -13.52 2.99 8.25
C LYS A 16 -13.21 1.74 9.08
N ASP A 17 -12.52 0.76 8.51
CA ASP A 17 -12.11 -0.45 9.22
C ASP A 17 -11.03 -0.12 10.24
N ARG A 18 -11.10 -0.79 11.40
CA ARG A 18 -10.11 -0.61 12.48
C ARG A 18 -8.74 -1.19 12.10
N VAL A 19 -8.70 -2.19 11.22
CA VAL A 19 -7.49 -2.85 10.72
C VAL A 19 -7.58 -2.94 9.20
N PHE A 20 -6.53 -2.57 8.49
CA PHE A 20 -6.48 -2.55 7.03
C PHE A 20 -5.08 -2.91 6.52
N ALA A 21 -5.00 -3.38 5.27
CA ALA A 21 -3.75 -3.76 4.62
C ALA A 21 -3.41 -2.84 3.45
N THR A 22 -2.13 -2.64 3.16
CA THR A 22 -1.72 -1.92 1.94
C THR A 22 -0.35 -2.34 1.42
N ILE A 23 -0.13 -2.23 0.10
CA ILE A 23 1.10 -2.68 -0.56
C ILE A 23 1.91 -1.46 -1.01
N ARG A 24 3.21 -1.41 -0.67
CA ARG A 24 4.13 -0.41 -1.19
C ARG A 24 5.31 -1.06 -1.84
N VAL A 25 5.55 -0.71 -3.09
CA VAL A 25 6.78 -1.07 -3.78
C VAL A 25 7.92 -0.25 -3.20
N GLU A 26 8.93 -0.96 -2.70
CA GLU A 26 10.13 -0.38 -2.11
C GLU A 26 11.13 -0.05 -3.24
N ARG A 27 11.66 1.17 -3.22
CA ARG A 27 12.81 1.58 -4.04
C ARG A 27 13.73 2.38 -3.12
N GLY A 28 14.46 1.66 -2.26
CA GLY A 28 15.24 2.21 -1.16
C GLY A 28 14.92 1.51 0.17
N ASP A 29 15.18 2.19 1.29
CA ASP A 29 14.96 1.61 2.63
C ASP A 29 13.48 1.36 2.95
N LEU A 30 13.23 0.30 3.72
CA LEU A 30 11.96 0.00 4.39
C LEU A 30 11.42 1.27 5.07
N LYS A 31 10.31 1.77 4.55
CA LYS A 31 9.80 3.08 5.01
C LYS A 31 9.23 3.02 6.41
N PHE A 32 8.73 1.87 6.86
CA PHE A 32 8.08 1.73 8.16
C PHE A 32 8.33 0.36 8.80
N VAL A 33 8.49 0.34 10.12
CA VAL A 33 8.72 -0.90 10.89
C VAL A 33 7.49 -1.26 11.74
N PRO A 34 7.31 -2.54 12.14
CA PRO A 34 6.30 -2.91 13.12
C PRO A 34 6.38 -2.04 14.38
N ASP A 35 5.22 -1.76 14.97
CA ASP A 35 5.00 -0.86 16.11
C ASP A 35 5.22 0.64 15.85
N GLU A 36 5.67 1.02 14.67
CA GLU A 36 5.75 2.43 14.28
C GLU A 36 4.33 3.03 14.15
N THR A 37 4.14 4.24 14.67
CA THR A 37 2.94 5.03 14.40
C THR A 37 3.16 5.91 13.18
N VAL A 38 2.34 5.71 12.16
CA VAL A 38 2.43 6.39 10.88
C VAL A 38 1.22 7.30 10.66
N GLU A 39 1.44 8.39 9.96
CA GLU A 39 0.37 9.27 9.54
C GLU A 39 -0.13 8.83 8.15
N VAL A 40 -1.38 8.38 8.10
CA VAL A 40 -2.04 7.99 6.86
C VAL A 40 -2.78 9.22 6.32
N GLN A 41 -2.39 9.67 5.13
CA GLN A 41 -2.98 10.83 4.48
C GLN A 41 -3.75 10.43 3.24
N GLY A 42 -4.99 10.92 3.20
CA GLY A 42 -5.87 10.92 2.05
C GLY A 42 -6.23 12.28 1.49
N PRO A 43 -7.01 12.33 0.41
CA PRO A 43 -7.58 13.54 -0.15
C PRO A 43 -8.49 14.28 0.83
N LYS A 44 -9.21 13.54 1.70
CA LYS A 44 -10.23 14.11 2.60
C LYS A 44 -10.06 13.72 4.07
N VAL A 45 -9.22 12.75 4.38
CA VAL A 45 -9.10 12.19 5.74
C VAL A 45 -7.64 12.03 6.09
N LYS A 46 -7.32 12.36 7.34
CA LYS A 46 -5.98 12.25 7.91
C LYS A 46 -6.10 11.62 9.28
N PHE A 47 -5.38 10.54 9.52
CA PHE A 47 -5.42 9.83 10.80
C PHE A 47 -4.09 9.14 11.09
N ARG A 48 -3.92 8.65 12.32
CA ARG A 48 -2.74 7.90 12.75
C ARG A 48 -3.05 6.41 12.77
N ALA A 49 -2.10 5.60 12.33
CA ALA A 49 -2.20 4.15 12.38
C ALA A 49 -0.92 3.56 12.98
N ARG A 50 -1.05 2.45 13.71
CA ARG A 50 0.09 1.63 14.14
C ARG A 50 0.35 0.55 13.10
N VAL A 51 1.61 0.36 12.71
CA VAL A 51 2.03 -0.79 11.91
C VAL A 51 2.00 -2.02 12.80
N LEU A 52 1.11 -2.97 12.50
CA LEU A 52 1.06 -4.25 13.21
C LEU A 52 2.08 -5.23 12.61
N MET A 53 2.23 -5.21 11.29
CA MET A 53 3.08 -6.14 10.56
C MET A 53 3.57 -5.51 9.26
N ALA A 54 4.78 -5.89 8.85
CA ALA A 54 5.35 -5.59 7.55
C ALA A 54 6.02 -6.86 7.01
N THR A 55 5.72 -7.25 5.77
CA THR A 55 6.40 -8.37 5.10
C THR A 55 6.77 -7.98 3.68
N THR A 56 8.00 -8.28 3.28
CA THR A 56 8.52 -7.96 1.95
C THR A 56 8.50 -9.20 1.06
N VAL A 57 7.95 -9.04 -0.14
CA VAL A 57 7.86 -10.09 -1.16
C VAL A 57 8.12 -9.47 -2.54
N LYS A 58 8.44 -10.27 -3.56
CA LYS A 58 8.46 -9.73 -4.93
C LYS A 58 7.04 -9.41 -5.37
N LEU A 59 6.87 -8.37 -6.15
CA LEU A 59 5.56 -7.90 -6.58
C LEU A 59 4.79 -8.94 -7.41
N LYS A 60 5.49 -9.74 -8.22
CA LYS A 60 4.91 -10.91 -8.92
C LYS A 60 4.32 -11.96 -7.98
N ASP A 61 4.88 -12.09 -6.77
CA ASP A 61 4.52 -13.12 -5.80
C ASP A 61 3.43 -12.62 -4.83
N VAL A 62 3.09 -11.33 -4.85
CA VAL A 62 1.96 -10.79 -4.09
C VAL A 62 0.67 -11.48 -4.57
N PRO A 63 -0.14 -12.08 -3.68
CA PRO A 63 -1.38 -12.74 -4.08
C PRO A 63 -2.34 -11.79 -4.82
N LEU A 64 -3.02 -12.28 -5.85
CA LEU A 64 -3.93 -11.46 -6.65
C LEU A 64 -5.02 -10.82 -5.77
N ALA A 65 -5.60 -11.58 -4.84
CA ALA A 65 -6.61 -11.09 -3.89
C ALA A 65 -6.12 -9.87 -3.08
N PHE A 66 -4.83 -9.80 -2.76
CA PHE A 66 -4.25 -8.65 -2.06
C PHE A 66 -4.13 -7.43 -2.96
N LEU A 67 -3.73 -7.61 -4.22
CA LEU A 67 -3.74 -6.53 -5.21
C LEU A 67 -5.16 -6.06 -5.49
N GLU A 68 -6.11 -6.99 -5.59
CA GLU A 68 -7.53 -6.71 -5.82
C GLU A 68 -8.12 -5.92 -4.66
N TYR A 69 -7.81 -6.35 -3.43
CA TYR A 69 -8.13 -5.61 -2.24
C TYR A 69 -7.48 -4.23 -2.29
N ASP A 70 -6.15 -4.10 -2.25
CA ASP A 70 -5.47 -2.81 -2.11
C ASP A 70 -5.79 -1.80 -3.23
N LEU A 71 -6.02 -2.26 -4.47
CA LEU A 71 -6.17 -1.40 -5.65
C LEU A 71 -7.62 -1.27 -6.15
N GLU A 72 -8.58 -1.70 -5.33
CA GLU A 72 -10.02 -1.65 -5.64
C GLU A 72 -10.32 -2.29 -7.00
N ALA A 73 -10.05 -3.59 -7.11
CA ALA A 73 -10.33 -4.31 -8.33
C ALA A 73 -11.81 -4.21 -8.70
N LYS A 74 -12.08 -3.91 -9.96
CA LYS A 74 -13.38 -4.08 -10.58
C LYS A 74 -13.51 -5.53 -11.03
N LYS A 75 -14.75 -6.03 -11.07
CA LYS A 75 -15.03 -7.39 -11.54
C LYS A 75 -14.43 -7.63 -12.93
N GLY A 76 -13.58 -8.64 -13.04
CA GLY A 76 -12.94 -9.03 -14.29
C GLY A 76 -11.58 -8.37 -14.58
N GLU A 77 -11.08 -7.48 -13.72
CA GLU A 77 -9.71 -6.97 -13.85
C GLU A 77 -8.68 -8.07 -13.61
N LYS A 78 -7.63 -8.08 -14.43
CA LYS A 78 -6.51 -9.03 -14.34
C LYS A 78 -5.35 -8.42 -13.58
N ARG A 79 -4.37 -9.24 -13.18
CA ARG A 79 -3.12 -8.78 -12.54
C ARG A 79 -2.48 -7.60 -13.27
N GLN A 80 -2.38 -7.66 -14.60
CA GLN A 80 -1.77 -6.58 -15.38
C GLN A 80 -2.53 -5.25 -15.25
N ASP A 81 -3.86 -5.27 -15.17
CA ASP A 81 -4.68 -4.07 -14.98
C ASP A 81 -4.40 -3.45 -13.60
N LEU A 82 -4.27 -4.29 -12.58
CA LEU A 82 -3.94 -3.90 -11.23
C LEU A 82 -2.50 -3.36 -11.15
N MET A 83 -1.53 -3.99 -11.80
CA MET A 83 -0.16 -3.49 -11.91
C MET A 83 -0.11 -2.11 -12.58
N ASN A 84 -0.91 -1.90 -13.63
CA ASN A 84 -1.04 -0.60 -14.28
C ASN A 84 -1.65 0.45 -13.34
N LYS A 85 -2.66 0.08 -12.54
CA LYS A 85 -3.23 0.96 -11.49
C LYS A 85 -2.20 1.31 -10.42
N LEU A 86 -1.48 0.32 -9.90
CA LEU A 86 -0.40 0.52 -8.94
C LEU A 86 0.65 1.49 -9.49
N GLY A 87 1.05 1.32 -10.76
CA GLY A 87 2.00 2.21 -11.41
C GLY A 87 1.53 3.65 -11.59
N LYS A 88 0.22 3.94 -11.55
CA LYS A 88 -0.30 5.33 -11.52
C LYS A 88 -0.04 6.04 -10.20
N LEU A 89 0.31 5.32 -9.13
CA LEU A 89 0.67 5.90 -7.84
C LEU A 89 2.12 6.42 -7.80
N TYR A 90 2.92 6.09 -8.81
CA TYR A 90 4.34 6.41 -8.92
C TYR A 90 4.59 7.34 -10.11
N LYS A 91 5.73 8.06 -10.12
CA LYS A 91 6.16 8.79 -11.32
C LYS A 91 6.40 7.81 -12.46
N PHE A 92 6.31 8.29 -13.72
CA PHE A 92 6.47 7.42 -14.89
C PHE A 92 7.80 6.65 -14.89
N SER A 93 8.92 7.31 -14.57
CA SER A 93 10.25 6.70 -14.44
C SER A 93 10.39 5.77 -13.23
N GLU A 94 9.44 5.84 -12.29
CA GLU A 94 9.44 5.10 -11.03
C GLU A 94 8.37 3.99 -11.04
N ARG A 95 7.74 3.72 -12.19
CA ARG A 95 6.69 2.72 -12.28
C ARG A 95 7.22 1.33 -11.90
N PRO A 96 6.54 0.64 -10.99
CA PRO A 96 6.97 -0.66 -10.53
C PRO A 96 6.82 -1.73 -11.60
N THR A 97 7.70 -2.71 -11.53
CA THR A 97 7.76 -3.91 -12.38
C THR A 97 7.55 -5.14 -11.51
N GLU A 98 7.16 -6.25 -12.13
CA GLU A 98 6.92 -7.52 -11.41
C GLU A 98 8.12 -8.05 -10.62
N SER A 99 9.33 -7.66 -11.00
CA SER A 99 10.57 -8.01 -10.30
C SER A 99 10.87 -7.14 -9.08
N ASP A 100 10.20 -6.01 -8.93
CA ASP A 100 10.43 -5.10 -7.79
C ASP A 100 9.93 -5.72 -6.48
N GLU A 101 10.57 -5.34 -5.37
CA GLU A 101 10.14 -5.74 -4.04
C GLU A 101 8.98 -4.85 -3.57
N ALA A 102 8.00 -5.47 -2.94
CA ALA A 102 6.86 -4.82 -2.34
C ALA A 102 6.68 -5.26 -0.89
N THR A 103 6.48 -4.29 -0.01
CA THR A 103 6.14 -4.51 1.38
C THR A 103 4.63 -4.43 1.55
N ILE A 104 4.06 -5.51 2.10
CA ILE A 104 2.67 -5.56 2.55
C ILE A 104 2.64 -5.13 4.01
N TYR A 105 1.93 -4.04 4.29
CA TYR A 105 1.72 -3.50 5.63
C TYR A 105 0.33 -3.87 6.14
N ILE A 106 0.24 -4.35 7.37
CA ILE A 106 -1.01 -4.44 8.12
C ILE A 106 -1.00 -3.33 9.17
N LEU A 107 -2.03 -2.50 9.17
CA LEU A 107 -2.13 -1.26 9.94
C LEU A 107 -3.38 -1.28 10.80
N GLN A 108 -3.29 -0.71 12.00
CA GLN A 108 -4.44 -0.48 12.88
C GLN A 108 -4.66 1.01 13.09
N LYS A 109 -5.87 1.48 12.82
CA LYS A 109 -6.29 2.85 13.11
C LYS A 109 -6.32 3.10 14.62
N ILE A 110 -5.73 4.22 15.05
CA ILE A 110 -5.73 4.71 16.44
C ILE A 110 -6.87 5.71 16.62
#